data_AF-A0A845H1M9-F1
#
_entry.id   AF-A0A845H1M9-F1
#
_cell.length_a   1.000
_cell.length_b   1.000
_cell.length_c   1.000
_cell.angle_alpha   90.00
_cell.angle_beta   90.00
_cell.angle_gamma   90.00
#
_symmetry.space_group_name_H-M   'P 1'
#
loop_
_entity.id
_entity.type
_entity.pdbx_description
1 polymer ?
#
loop_
_entity_poly.entity_id
_entity_poly.type
_entity_poly.pdbx_seq_one_letter_code
_entity_poly.pdbx_strand_id
1 'polypeptide(L)'
;CARGGDTVTVTGLLRLGEAGGRLRANEPARNYWYTRDVQAIARARGLPAVAPYFVDADAAPGAPEEGEPLGGLTVVSFVNNHLVYAVTWYALALMIVGGAAWVVREGRKSKKQA
;
A
#
# COMPACT_ATOMS: atom_id res chain seq x y z
N CYS A 1 -20.23 6.88 24.42
CA CYS A 1 -20.42 7.95 23.42
C CYS A 1 -19.96 9.26 24.06
N ALA A 2 -19.11 10.02 23.37
CA ALA A 2 -18.60 11.30 23.87
C ALA A 2 -19.78 12.17 24.32
N ARG A 3 -19.84 12.46 25.62
CA ARG A 3 -20.63 13.57 26.15
C ARG A 3 -19.94 14.82 25.59
N GLY A 4 -20.71 15.73 25.01
CA GLY A 4 -20.21 16.80 24.13
C GLY A 4 -19.03 17.61 24.69
N GLY A 5 -18.20 18.10 23.77
CA GLY A 5 -17.09 18.99 24.02
C GLY A 5 -15.99 18.75 22.99
N ASP A 6 -15.86 19.67 22.04
CA ASP A 6 -14.79 19.85 21.06
C ASP A 6 -14.78 18.98 19.78
N THR A 7 -14.54 19.65 18.67
CA THR A 7 -14.33 19.03 17.36
C THR A 7 -12.98 18.32 17.35
N VAL A 8 -12.98 17.00 17.17
CA VAL A 8 -11.76 16.21 17.03
C VAL A 8 -11.47 16.01 15.55
N THR A 9 -10.27 16.39 15.11
CA THR A 9 -9.77 16.11 13.76
C THR A 9 -9.02 14.79 13.75
N VAL A 10 -9.44 13.87 12.88
CA VAL A 10 -8.74 12.60 12.61
C VAL A 10 -8.30 12.61 11.15
N THR A 11 -7.01 12.46 10.90
CA THR A 11 -6.43 12.25 9.57
C THR A 11 -5.94 10.83 9.44
N GLY A 12 -5.98 10.28 8.23
CA GLY A 12 -5.58 8.91 7.99
C GLY A 12 -6.09 8.37 6.67
N LEU A 13 -5.89 7.07 6.48
CA LEU A 13 -6.35 6.37 5.29
C LEU A 13 -7.81 5.92 5.47
N LEU A 14 -8.70 6.42 4.60
CA LEU A 14 -10.07 5.95 4.53
C LEU A 14 -10.14 4.57 3.87
N ARG A 15 -10.87 3.65 4.50
CA ARG A 15 -11.16 2.31 3.96
C ARG A 15 -12.63 1.97 4.12
N LEU A 16 -13.22 1.44 3.05
CA LEU A 16 -14.60 0.96 3.09
C LEU A 16 -14.72 -0.23 4.04
N GLY A 17 -15.88 -0.33 4.70
CA GLY A 17 -16.19 -1.50 5.52
C GLY A 17 -16.25 -2.78 4.69
N GLU A 18 -15.76 -3.88 5.26
CA GLU A 18 -15.79 -5.19 4.62
C GLU A 18 -17.10 -5.91 4.94
N ALA A 19 -17.70 -6.62 3.99
CA ALA A 19 -18.77 -7.56 4.29
C ALA A 19 -18.18 -8.85 4.89
N GLY A 20 -18.94 -9.53 5.76
CA GLY A 20 -18.51 -10.76 6.44
C GLY A 20 -17.73 -11.72 5.54
N GLY A 21 -16.53 -12.10 5.99
CA GLY A 21 -15.58 -12.87 5.19
C GLY A 21 -16.02 -14.31 4.93
N ARG A 22 -15.71 -14.83 3.75
CA ARG A 22 -16.02 -16.22 3.35
C ARG A 22 -15.19 -17.27 4.08
N LEU A 23 -14.01 -16.90 4.59
CA LEU A 23 -13.07 -17.83 5.22
C LEU A 23 -13.37 -18.04 6.70
N ARG A 24 -13.77 -16.98 7.41
CA ARG A 24 -14.08 -17.03 8.84
C ARG A 24 -15.07 -15.96 9.22
N ALA A 25 -16.14 -16.38 9.90
CA ALA A 25 -17.15 -15.48 10.43
C ALA A 25 -16.63 -14.77 11.70
N ASN A 26 -17.04 -13.52 11.91
CA ASN A 26 -16.82 -12.81 13.16
C ASN A 26 -17.58 -13.49 14.31
N GLU A 27 -17.08 -13.37 15.54
CA GLU A 27 -17.73 -13.88 16.75
C GLU A 27 -18.05 -12.69 17.70
N PRO A 28 -19.10 -11.90 17.43
CA PRO A 28 -19.39 -10.67 18.18
C PRO A 28 -19.55 -10.89 19.69
N ALA A 29 -20.15 -12.02 20.09
CA ALA A 29 -20.35 -12.38 21.50
C ALA A 29 -19.03 -12.52 22.28
N ARG A 30 -17.94 -12.87 21.59
CA ARG A 30 -16.58 -13.00 22.16
C ARG A 30 -15.69 -11.80 21.81
N ASN A 31 -16.24 -10.80 21.11
CA ASN A 31 -15.51 -9.65 20.59
C ASN A 31 -14.34 -10.03 19.66
N TYR A 32 -14.48 -11.09 18.86
CA TYR A 32 -13.51 -11.46 17.84
C TYR A 32 -13.96 -11.04 16.46
N TRP A 33 -13.08 -10.31 15.76
CA TRP A 33 -13.35 -9.70 14.46
C TRP A 33 -12.25 -10.10 13.47
N TYR A 34 -12.60 -10.92 12.49
CA TYR A 34 -11.72 -11.40 11.42
C TYR A 34 -11.87 -10.57 10.14
N THR A 35 -13.04 -9.94 9.96
CA THR A 35 -13.29 -8.94 8.92
C THR A 35 -13.70 -7.62 9.54
N ARG A 36 -13.36 -6.54 8.87
CA ARG A 36 -13.65 -5.16 9.31
C ARG A 36 -15.07 -4.75 8.88
N ASP A 37 -16.05 -5.54 9.29
CA ASP A 37 -17.48 -5.25 9.09
C ASP A 37 -17.93 -4.18 10.07
N VAL A 38 -17.81 -2.92 9.64
CA VAL A 38 -18.12 -1.73 10.44
C VAL A 38 -19.55 -1.76 10.97
N GLN A 39 -20.50 -2.26 10.18
CA GLN A 39 -21.91 -2.31 10.57
C GLN A 39 -22.16 -3.42 11.60
N ALA A 40 -21.54 -4.60 11.45
CA ALA A 40 -21.62 -5.65 12.46
C ALA A 40 -20.97 -5.24 13.78
N ILE A 41 -19.81 -4.55 13.73
CA ILE A 41 -19.15 -3.99 14.91
C ILE A 41 -20.04 -2.95 15.58
N ALA A 42 -20.60 -2.01 14.82
CA ALA A 42 -21.49 -0.98 15.36
C ALA A 42 -22.71 -1.58 16.07
N ARG A 43 -23.36 -2.57 15.45
CA ARG A 43 -24.48 -3.31 16.06
C ARG A 43 -24.06 -4.00 17.36
N ALA A 44 -22.93 -4.71 17.37
CA ALA A 44 -22.42 -5.39 18.56
C ALA A 44 -22.04 -4.42 19.69
N ARG A 45 -21.72 -3.17 19.36
CA ARG A 45 -21.37 -2.10 20.31
C ARG A 45 -22.53 -1.16 20.64
N GLY A 46 -23.72 -1.39 20.09
CA GLY A 46 -24.89 -0.53 20.32
C GLY A 46 -24.75 0.88 19.75
N LEU A 47 -23.93 1.05 18.70
CA LEU A 47 -23.73 2.34 18.04
C LEU A 47 -24.81 2.55 16.97
N PRO A 48 -25.57 3.67 17.01
CA PRO A 48 -26.76 3.83 16.19
C PRO A 48 -26.46 4.25 14.75
N ALA A 49 -25.69 5.33 14.56
CA ALA A 49 -25.35 5.89 13.27
C ALA A 49 -23.83 5.95 13.12
N VAL A 50 -23.29 5.09 12.26
CA VAL A 50 -21.87 5.07 11.91
C VAL A 50 -21.69 5.21 10.41
N ALA A 51 -20.59 5.83 9.99
CA ALA A 51 -20.22 5.87 8.59
C ALA A 51 -19.96 4.44 8.05
N PRO A 52 -20.19 4.16 6.75
CA PRO A 52 -19.94 2.84 6.15
C PRO A 52 -18.45 2.61 5.81
N TYR A 53 -17.54 3.28 6.53
CA TYR A 53 -16.10 3.22 6.34
C TYR A 53 -15.42 3.42 7.70
N PHE A 54 -14.13 3.08 7.76
CA PHE A 54 -13.25 3.39 8.88
C PHE A 54 -12.02 4.15 8.39
N VAL A 55 -11.32 4.79 9.31
CA VAL A 55 -10.08 5.53 9.03
C VAL A 55 -8.96 4.85 9.81
N ASP A 56 -7.92 4.39 9.12
CA ASP A 56 -6.65 4.05 9.75
C ASP A 56 -5.96 5.37 10.10
N ALA A 57 -6.01 5.76 11.38
CA ALA A 57 -5.46 7.04 11.83
C ALA A 57 -3.95 7.13 11.53
N ASP A 58 -3.49 8.30 11.10
CA ASP A 58 -2.06 8.61 10.97
C ASP A 58 -1.35 8.57 12.33
N ALA A 59 -0.02 8.53 12.32
CA ALA A 59 0.76 8.85 13.50
C ALA A 59 0.59 10.34 13.81
N ALA A 60 -0.26 10.68 14.78
CA ALA A 60 -0.48 12.07 15.16
C ALA A 60 0.76 12.64 15.89
N PRO A 61 1.28 13.82 15.51
CA PRO A 61 2.32 14.49 16.27
C PRO A 61 1.80 14.80 17.69
N GLY A 62 2.48 14.29 18.72
CA GLY A 62 2.08 14.51 20.12
C GLY A 62 0.98 13.57 20.64
N ALA A 63 0.67 12.49 19.93
CA ALA A 63 -0.11 11.40 20.53
C ALA A 63 0.63 10.87 21.79
N PRO A 64 -0.09 10.55 22.88
CA PRO A 64 0.53 9.92 24.04
C PRO A 64 1.29 8.66 23.59
N GLU A 65 2.56 8.51 23.98
CA GLU A 65 3.30 7.24 23.79
C GLU A 65 2.61 6.08 24.53
N GLU A 66 1.79 6.40 25.54
CA GLU A 66 1.06 5.46 26.37
C GLU A 66 -0.43 5.50 26.06
N GLY A 67 -0.93 4.44 25.41
CA GLY A 67 -2.34 4.24 25.14
C GLY A 67 -2.58 3.50 23.81
N GLU A 68 -3.16 2.30 23.88
CA GLU A 68 -3.74 1.68 22.69
C GLU A 68 -5.06 2.41 22.32
N PRO A 69 -5.36 2.65 21.03
CA PRO A 69 -4.67 2.16 19.82
C PRO A 69 -3.59 3.10 19.25
N LEU A 70 -2.52 2.51 18.70
CA LEU A 70 -1.46 3.24 17.98
C LEU A 70 -1.85 3.55 16.53
N GLY A 71 -1.76 4.82 16.13
CA GLY A 71 -1.90 5.27 14.75
C GLY A 71 -0.64 5.02 13.90
N GLY A 72 -0.76 5.17 12.58
CA GLY A 72 0.38 5.13 11.65
C GLY A 72 0.93 3.75 11.30
N LEU A 73 0.26 2.67 11.72
CA LEU A 73 0.69 1.29 11.43
C LEU A 73 0.52 0.90 9.96
N THR A 74 -0.35 1.58 9.22
CA THR A 74 -0.54 1.36 7.79
C THR A 74 0.48 2.18 6.99
N VAL A 75 1.59 1.53 6.61
CA VAL A 75 2.59 2.13 5.70
C VAL A 75 2.23 1.81 4.25
N VAL A 76 1.85 2.83 3.48
CA VAL A 76 1.60 2.69 2.03
C VAL A 76 2.90 2.94 1.28
N SER A 77 3.54 1.88 0.80
CA SER A 77 4.71 1.96 -0.07
C SER A 77 4.42 1.31 -1.43
N PHE A 78 4.74 2.02 -2.50
CA PHE A 78 4.63 1.51 -3.86
C PHE A 78 6.01 1.09 -4.34
N VAL A 79 6.13 -0.14 -4.85
CA VAL A 79 7.37 -0.63 -5.42
C VAL A 79 7.73 0.22 -6.65
N ASN A 80 8.92 0.82 -6.65
CA ASN A 80 9.42 1.62 -7.76
C ASN A 80 10.72 1.02 -8.29
N ASN A 81 10.60 0.25 -9.38
CA ASN A 81 11.75 -0.41 -10.03
C ASN A 81 12.14 0.27 -11.36
N HIS A 82 11.65 1.49 -11.63
CA HIS A 82 11.81 2.13 -12.94
C HIS A 82 13.28 2.33 -13.32
N LEU A 83 14.12 2.73 -12.35
CA LEU A 83 15.56 2.92 -12.61
C LEU A 83 16.25 1.61 -12.99
N VAL A 84 15.96 0.51 -12.28
CA VAL A 84 16.55 -0.80 -12.55
C VAL A 84 16.16 -1.28 -13.95
N TYR A 85 14.89 -1.14 -14.33
CA TYR A 85 14.44 -1.45 -15.68
C TYR A 85 15.13 -0.58 -16.72
N ALA A 86 15.18 0.74 -16.51
CA ALA A 86 15.85 1.64 -17.44
C ALA A 86 17.30 1.23 -17.67
N VAL A 87 18.06 0.98 -16.60
CA VAL A 87 19.46 0.51 -16.68
C VAL A 87 19.56 -0.80 -17.46
N THR A 88 18.69 -1.78 -17.16
CA THR A 88 18.69 -3.08 -17.84
C THR A 88 18.47 -2.93 -19.34
N TRP A 89 17.45 -2.15 -19.73
CA TRP A 89 17.11 -1.94 -21.13
C TRP A 89 18.20 -1.18 -21.89
N TYR A 90 18.78 -0.13 -21.31
CA TYR A 90 19.87 0.61 -21.95
C TYR A 90 21.16 -0.22 -22.04
N ALA A 91 21.47 -1.04 -21.03
CA ALA A 91 22.61 -1.96 -21.09
C ALA A 91 22.46 -2.99 -22.21
N LEU A 92 21.27 -3.59 -22.35
CA LEU A 92 20.97 -4.53 -23.45
C LEU A 92 21.09 -3.84 -24.81
N ALA A 93 20.55 -2.63 -24.96
CA ALA A 93 20.67 -1.85 -26.19
C ALA A 93 22.15 -1.56 -26.54
N LEU A 94 22.96 -1.16 -25.56
CA LEU A 94 24.39 -0.91 -25.76
C LEU A 94 25.15 -2.17 -26.19
N MET A 95 24.85 -3.33 -25.62
CA MET A 95 25.47 -4.60 -26.05
C MET A 95 25.15 -4.94 -27.50
N ILE A 96 23.90 -4.74 -27.94
CA ILE A 96 23.49 -4.95 -29.33
C ILE A 96 24.22 -3.98 -30.26
N VAL A 97 24.23 -2.68 -29.93
CA VAL A 97 24.94 -1.65 -30.71
C VAL A 97 26.44 -1.96 -30.79
N GLY A 98 27.06 -2.35 -29.68
CA GLY A 98 28.47 -2.73 -29.61
C GLY A 98 28.80 -3.94 -30.48
N GLY A 99 28.00 -5.00 -30.40
CA GLY A 99 28.14 -6.20 -31.23
C GLY A 99 27.98 -5.90 -32.72
N ALA A 100 26.97 -5.12 -33.10
CA ALA A 100 26.76 -4.72 -34.49
C ALA A 100 27.94 -3.88 -35.03
N ALA A 101 28.42 -2.92 -34.23
CA ALA A 101 29.58 -2.10 -34.60
C ALA A 101 30.85 -2.93 -34.79
N TRP A 102 31.07 -3.95 -33.93
CA TRP A 102 32.18 -4.88 -34.09
C TRP A 102 32.10 -5.61 -35.43
N VAL A 103 30.97 -6.26 -35.73
CA VAL A 103 30.77 -7.05 -36.96
C VAL A 103 30.97 -6.20 -38.21
N VAL A 104 30.38 -4.99 -38.24
CA VAL A 104 30.53 -4.05 -39.36
C VAL A 104 31.99 -3.62 -39.54
N ARG A 105 32.70 -3.36 -38.44
CA ARG A 105 34.11 -2.96 -38.48
C ARG A 105 34.99 -4.07 -39.06
N GLU A 106 34.74 -5.32 -38.67
CA GLU A 106 35.52 -6.47 -39.14
C GLU A 106 35.24 -6.79 -40.62
N GLY A 107 33.97 -6.77 -41.03
CA GLY A 107 33.61 -6.94 -42.45
C GLY A 107 34.22 -5.87 -43.36
N ARG A 108 34.33 -4.63 -42.89
CA ARG A 108 35.00 -3.54 -43.64
C ARG A 108 36.51 -3.74 -43.73
N LYS A 109 37.17 -4.29 -42.71
CA LYS A 109 38.61 -4.60 -42.74
C LYS A 109 38.92 -5.71 -43.74
N SER A 110 38.14 -6.80 -43.69
CA SER A 110 38.33 -7.94 -44.58
C SER A 110 38.18 -7.56 -46.06
N LYS A 111 37.18 -6.72 -46.41
CA LYS A 111 37.01 -6.18 -47.78
C LYS A 111 38.14 -5.26 -48.26
N LYS A 112 38.90 -4.62 -47.36
CA LYS A 112 40.04 -3.77 -47.75
C LYS A 112 41.32 -4.57 -48.02
N GLN A 113 41.37 -5.83 -47.57
CA GLN A 113 42.52 -6.72 -47.70
C GLN A 113 42.39 -7.72 -48.86
N ALA A 114 41.21 -7.83 -49.46
CA ALA A 114 40.93 -8.57 -50.68
C ALA A 114 40.97 -7.64 -51.89
#